data_AF-A0A935ULP3-F1
#
_entry.id   AF-A0A935ULP3-F1
#
_cell.length_a   1.000
_cell.length_b   1.000
_cell.length_c   1.000
_cell.angle_alpha   90.00
_cell.angle_beta   90.00
_cell.angle_gamma   90.00
#
_symmetry.space_group_name_H-M   'P 1'
#
loop_
_entity.id
_entity.type
_entity.pdbx_description
1 polymer ?
#
loop_
_entity_poly.entity_id
_entity_poly.type
_entity_poly.pdbx_seq_one_letter_code
_entity_poly.pdbx_strand_id
1 'polypeptide(L)'
;MKKYILVSLLMILNVVSFCQQTTISLQAKQPDYLKRSKNQQKIATILLLSGPVLIVAPLLIASGLKNGGDAAYYAMAAGFLTFPASITMFIIASGNQKKAMQFSLKNETATQFMGNGFVNKVVPSLSLKINL
;
A
#
# COMPACT_ATOMS: atom_id res chain seq x y z
N MET A 1 -17.81 10.41 -31.03
CA MET A 1 -16.73 10.26 -30.02
C MET A 1 -17.11 10.78 -28.64
N LYS A 2 -17.66 12.01 -28.51
CA LYS A 2 -18.03 12.61 -27.21
C LYS A 2 -19.03 11.78 -26.37
N LYS A 3 -19.97 11.07 -27.02
CA LYS A 3 -20.98 10.23 -26.34
C LYS A 3 -20.38 9.01 -25.63
N TYR A 4 -19.35 8.38 -26.19
CA TYR A 4 -18.70 7.21 -25.59
C TYR A 4 -17.83 7.59 -24.38
N ILE A 5 -17.20 8.76 -24.43
CA ILE A 5 -16.40 9.30 -23.31
C ILE A 5 -17.31 9.56 -22.11
N LEU A 6 -18.51 10.11 -22.33
CA LEU A 6 -19.47 10.40 -21.27
C LEU A 6 -20.01 9.13 -20.60
N VAL A 7 -20.28 8.09 -21.38
CA VAL A 7 -20.73 6.77 -20.85
C VAL A 7 -19.62 6.08 -20.05
N SER A 8 -18.37 6.15 -20.53
CA SER A 8 -17.22 5.61 -19.80
C SER A 8 -16.99 6.33 -18.46
N LEU A 9 -17.09 7.66 -18.44
CA LEU A 9 -16.96 8.46 -17.21
C LEU A 9 -18.06 8.14 -16.19
N LEU A 10 -19.30 7.97 -16.64
CA LEU A 10 -20.43 7.61 -15.78
C LEU A 10 -20.26 6.21 -15.15
N MET A 11 -19.73 5.25 -15.90
CA MET A 11 -19.46 3.90 -15.38
C MET A 11 -18.38 3.91 -14.29
N ILE A 12 -17.31 4.71 -14.47
CA ILE A 12 -16.25 4.83 -13.46
C ILE A 12 -16.78 5.47 -12.16
N LEU A 13 -17.61 6.50 -12.25
CA LEU A 13 -18.22 7.15 -11.08
C LEU A 13 -19.09 6.21 -10.25
N ASN A 14 -19.85 5.32 -10.89
CA ASN A 14 -20.68 4.35 -10.19
C ASN A 14 -19.83 3.33 -9.41
N VAL A 15 -18.74 2.84 -10.00
CA VAL A 15 -17.84 1.88 -9.33
C VAL A 15 -17.18 2.50 -8.08
N VAL A 16 -16.85 3.79 -8.11
CA VAL A 16 -16.22 4.47 -6.96
C VAL A 16 -17.22 4.70 -5.82
N SER A 17 -18.49 4.98 -6.11
CA SER A 17 -19.52 5.21 -5.08
C SER A 17 -19.91 3.95 -4.30
N PHE A 18 -19.95 2.77 -4.93
CA PHE A 18 -20.32 1.52 -4.24
C PHE A 18 -19.18 0.90 -3.41
N CYS A 19 -17.97 1.47 -3.44
CA CYS A 19 -16.83 0.94 -2.69
C CYS A 19 -16.68 1.54 -1.28
N GLN A 20 -17.60 2.41 -0.84
CA GLN A 20 -17.62 2.94 0.52
C GLN A 20 -18.35 1.99 1.48
N GLN A 21 -17.71 0.87 1.82
CA GLN A 21 -18.19 0.05 2.92
C GLN A 21 -17.63 0.56 4.25
N THR A 22 -18.46 1.33 4.96
CA THR A 22 -18.29 1.67 6.37
C THR A 22 -18.92 0.58 7.24
N THR A 23 -18.11 -0.33 7.79
CA THR A 23 -18.41 -0.95 9.10
C THR A 23 -17.19 -1.64 9.72
N ILE A 24 -17.09 -1.44 11.02
CA ILE A 24 -15.93 -1.57 11.90
C ILE A 24 -15.79 -3.01 12.39
N SER A 25 -14.59 -3.59 12.22
CA SER A 25 -14.03 -4.65 13.08
C SER A 25 -12.50 -4.54 13.09
N LEU A 26 -12.02 -3.33 13.39
CA LEU A 26 -10.63 -2.93 13.18
C LEU A 26 -9.67 -3.64 14.14
N GLN A 27 -10.12 -4.08 15.32
CA GLN A 27 -9.22 -4.55 16.39
C GLN A 27 -8.79 -6.03 16.26
N ALA A 28 -9.63 -6.90 15.69
CA ALA A 28 -9.32 -8.33 15.54
C ALA A 28 -8.43 -8.64 14.31
N LYS A 29 -8.43 -7.79 13.28
CA LYS A 29 -7.68 -8.00 12.02
C LYS A 29 -6.35 -7.24 11.92
N GLN A 30 -5.97 -6.46 12.93
CA GLN A 30 -4.72 -5.66 12.90
C GLN A 30 -3.44 -6.47 12.71
N PRO A 31 -3.18 -7.55 13.47
CA PRO A 31 -1.95 -8.31 13.31
C PRO A 31 -1.85 -8.89 11.88
N ASP A 32 -2.99 -9.26 11.30
CA ASP A 32 -3.06 -9.78 9.94
C ASP A 32 -2.75 -8.71 8.88
N TYR A 33 -3.26 -7.48 9.02
CA TYR A 33 -2.94 -6.39 8.09
C TYR A 33 -1.48 -5.95 8.17
N LEU A 34 -0.89 -5.89 9.37
CA LEU A 34 0.53 -5.60 9.57
C LEU A 34 1.41 -6.69 8.95
N LYS A 35 1.10 -7.97 9.22
CA LYS A 35 1.82 -9.11 8.63
C LYS A 35 1.72 -9.11 7.11
N ARG A 36 0.52 -8.84 6.57
CA ARG A 36 0.27 -8.74 5.13
C ARG A 36 1.07 -7.61 4.49
N SER A 37 1.10 -6.42 5.11
CA SER A 37 1.90 -5.30 4.61
C SER A 37 3.40 -5.61 4.61
N LYS A 38 3.94 -6.18 5.70
CA LYS A 38 5.37 -6.51 5.79
C LYS A 38 5.75 -7.56 4.73
N ASN A 39 4.89 -8.55 4.48
CA ASN A 39 5.11 -9.53 3.43
C ASN A 39 5.05 -8.91 2.02
N GLN A 40 4.09 -8.02 1.77
CA GLN A 40 3.97 -7.33 0.48
C GLN A 40 5.16 -6.41 0.20
N GLN A 41 5.67 -5.71 1.21
CA GLN A 41 6.92 -4.93 1.07
C GLN A 41 8.11 -5.81 0.75
N LYS A 42 8.26 -6.96 1.43
CA LYS A 42 9.33 -7.92 1.11
C LYS A 42 9.26 -8.38 -0.33
N ILE A 43 8.08 -8.77 -0.81
CA ILE A 43 7.89 -9.22 -2.20
C ILE A 43 8.17 -8.07 -3.17
N ALA A 44 7.69 -6.86 -2.88
CA ALA A 44 7.92 -5.69 -3.73
C ALA A 44 9.41 -5.36 -3.86
N THR A 45 10.17 -5.44 -2.75
CA THR A 45 11.63 -5.26 -2.76
C THR A 45 12.34 -6.35 -3.54
N ILE A 46 11.92 -7.61 -3.40
CA ILE A 46 12.46 -8.73 -4.21
C ILE A 46 12.21 -8.46 -5.70
N LEU A 47 10.99 -8.07 -6.07
CA LEU A 47 10.65 -7.75 -7.46
C LEU A 47 11.50 -6.60 -7.99
N LEU A 48 11.64 -5.53 -7.19
CA LEU A 48 12.41 -4.33 -7.55
C LEU A 48 13.89 -4.64 -7.77
N LEU A 49 14.46 -5.56 -6.98
CA LEU A 49 15.85 -6.01 -7.15
C LEU A 49 16.00 -7.01 -8.29
N SER A 50 15.00 -7.87 -8.54
CA SER A 50 15.05 -8.88 -9.61
C SER A 50 14.92 -8.30 -11.02
N GLY A 51 14.18 -7.19 -11.18
CA GLY A 51 13.94 -6.56 -12.48
C GLY A 51 15.22 -6.16 -13.21
N PRO A 52 16.13 -5.38 -12.58
CA PRO A 52 17.42 -5.03 -13.19
C PRO A 52 18.26 -6.25 -13.58
N VAL A 53 18.25 -7.32 -12.77
CA VAL A 53 19.00 -8.55 -13.06
C VAL A 53 18.46 -9.21 -14.33
N LEU A 54 17.14 -9.28 -14.47
CA LEU A 54 16.47 -9.82 -15.65
C LEU A 54 16.67 -8.98 -16.92
N ILE A 55 17.07 -7.71 -16.79
CA ILE A 55 17.38 -6.84 -17.94
C ILE A 55 18.87 -6.94 -18.32
N VAL A 56 19.76 -6.89 -17.33
CA VAL A 56 21.21 -6.82 -17.56
C VAL A 56 21.80 -8.19 -17.93
N ALA A 57 21.39 -9.26 -17.25
CA ALA A 57 21.97 -10.59 -17.50
C ALA A 57 21.77 -11.07 -18.94
N PRO A 58 20.59 -10.94 -19.57
CA PRO A 58 20.41 -11.35 -20.95
C PRO A 58 21.11 -10.42 -21.95
N LEU A 59 21.33 -9.14 -21.62
CA LEU A 59 22.11 -8.21 -22.45
C LEU A 59 23.57 -8.68 -22.56
N LEU A 60 24.15 -9.13 -21.44
CA LEU A 60 25.50 -9.68 -21.40
C LEU A 60 25.59 -11.03 -22.12
N ILE A 61 24.60 -11.92 -21.94
CA ILE A 61 24.60 -13.24 -22.57
C ILE A 61 24.33 -13.16 -24.08
N ALA A 62 23.42 -12.28 -24.52
CA ALA A 62 23.12 -12.07 -25.94
C ALA A 62 24.32 -11.51 -26.73
N SER A 63 25.21 -10.77 -26.07
CA SER A 63 26.45 -10.30 -26.70
C SER A 63 27.46 -11.42 -27.02
N GLY A 64 27.32 -12.60 -26.41
CA GLY A 64 28.22 -13.76 -26.59
C GLY A 64 27.61 -14.97 -27.33
N LEU A 65 26.28 -15.10 -27.44
CA LEU A 65 25.61 -16.29 -28.00
C LEU A 65 24.86 -15.99 -29.30
N LYS A 66 25.25 -16.66 -30.41
CA LYS A 66 24.63 -16.54 -31.74
C LYS A 66 23.15 -16.95 -31.84
N ASN A 67 22.61 -17.71 -30.88
CA ASN A 67 21.23 -18.25 -30.92
C ASN A 67 20.39 -17.93 -29.66
N GLY A 68 20.83 -17.02 -28.79
CA GLY A 68 20.17 -16.71 -27.50
C GLY A 68 19.17 -15.54 -27.54
N GLY A 69 18.94 -14.93 -28.71
CA GLY A 69 18.22 -13.67 -28.84
C GLY A 69 16.77 -13.69 -28.34
N ASP A 70 16.02 -14.74 -28.67
CA ASP A 70 14.60 -14.83 -28.30
C ASP A 70 14.42 -14.96 -26.79
N ALA A 71 15.22 -15.83 -26.14
CA ALA A 71 15.20 -15.99 -24.69
C ALA A 71 15.60 -14.71 -23.96
N ALA A 72 16.56 -13.96 -24.52
CA ALA A 72 16.98 -12.67 -23.97
C ALA A 72 15.88 -11.60 -24.09
N TYR A 73 15.15 -11.58 -25.21
CA TYR A 73 14.01 -10.68 -25.40
C TYR A 73 12.88 -10.95 -24.39
N TYR A 74 12.49 -12.22 -24.19
CA TYR A 74 11.47 -12.57 -23.20
C TYR A 74 11.89 -12.24 -21.76
N ALA A 75 13.16 -12.45 -21.42
CA ALA A 75 13.70 -12.11 -20.10
C ALA A 75 13.70 -10.60 -19.84
N MET A 76 14.08 -9.78 -20.84
CA MET A 76 14.01 -8.32 -20.75
C MET A 76 12.57 -7.83 -20.63
N ALA A 77 11.65 -8.37 -21.43
CA ALA A 77 10.23 -8.03 -21.36
C ALA A 77 9.65 -8.34 -19.96
N ALA A 78 10.00 -9.51 -19.40
CA ALA A 78 9.64 -9.85 -18.03
C ALA A 78 10.25 -8.87 -17.02
N GLY A 79 11.52 -8.49 -17.20
CA GLY A 79 12.21 -7.49 -16.38
C GLY A 79 11.47 -6.15 -16.33
N PHE A 80 11.03 -5.63 -17.48
CA PHE A 80 10.23 -4.38 -17.52
C PHE A 80 8.87 -4.50 -16.83
N LEU A 81 8.22 -5.67 -16.90
CA LEU A 81 6.94 -5.90 -16.23
C LEU A 81 7.06 -5.97 -14.70
N THR A 82 8.22 -6.31 -14.15
CA THR A 82 8.41 -6.38 -12.69
C THR A 82 8.35 -5.02 -12.00
N PHE A 83 8.72 -3.91 -12.68
CA PHE A 83 8.67 -2.56 -12.10
C PHE A 83 7.25 -2.09 -11.76
N PRO A 84 6.27 -2.07 -12.70
CA PRO A 84 4.90 -1.69 -12.36
C PRO A 84 4.25 -2.66 -11.37
N ALA A 85 4.60 -3.95 -11.41
CA ALA A 85 4.16 -4.93 -10.41
C ALA A 85 4.72 -4.62 -9.00
N SER A 86 5.98 -4.19 -8.90
CA SER A 86 6.58 -3.76 -7.63
C SER A 86 5.90 -2.50 -7.08
N ILE A 87 5.69 -1.49 -7.94
CA ILE A 87 5.04 -0.23 -7.56
C ILE A 87 3.61 -0.47 -7.05
N THR A 88 2.83 -1.28 -7.77
CA THR A 88 1.46 -1.64 -7.34
C THR A 88 1.46 -2.38 -6.00
N MET A 89 2.42 -3.30 -5.77
CA MET A 89 2.58 -3.93 -4.46
C MET A 89 2.96 -2.94 -3.35
N PHE A 90 3.84 -1.96 -3.60
CA PHE A 90 4.19 -0.92 -2.63
C PHE A 90 2.98 -0.06 -2.26
N ILE A 91 2.15 0.31 -3.25
CA ILE A 91 0.92 1.08 -3.02
C ILE A 91 -0.05 0.26 -2.15
N ILE A 92 -0.28 -1.01 -2.48
CA ILE A 92 -1.17 -1.89 -1.69
C ILE A 92 -0.62 -2.09 -0.27
N ALA A 93 0.68 -2.27 -0.11
CA ALA A 93 1.32 -2.40 1.19
C ALA A 93 1.13 -1.13 2.02
N SER A 94 1.37 0.06 1.45
CA SER A 94 1.16 1.34 2.13
C SER A 94 -0.30 1.54 2.55
N GLY A 95 -1.26 1.10 1.72
CA GLY A 95 -2.68 1.10 2.06
C GLY A 95 -3.00 0.18 3.24
N ASN A 96 -2.35 -0.97 3.32
CA ASN A 96 -2.50 -1.91 4.43
C ASN A 96 -1.83 -1.41 5.73
N GLN A 97 -0.71 -0.67 5.65
CA GLN A 97 -0.14 0.03 6.80
C GLN A 97 -1.09 1.09 7.35
N LYS A 98 -1.68 1.90 6.46
CA LYS A 98 -2.68 2.91 6.84
C LYS A 98 -3.89 2.28 7.52
N LYS A 99 -4.35 1.13 7.03
CA LYS A 99 -5.44 0.34 7.66
C LYS A 99 -5.07 -0.28 9.00
N ALA A 100 -3.77 -0.49 9.26
CA ALA A 100 -3.29 -0.95 10.55
C ALA A 100 -3.07 0.17 11.57
N MET A 101 -3.01 1.43 11.13
CA MET A 101 -2.80 2.60 11.98
C MET A 101 -4.05 2.84 12.84
N GLN A 102 -3.88 2.83 14.17
CA GLN A 102 -4.99 2.93 15.11
C GLN A 102 -5.15 4.40 15.52
N PHE A 103 -6.23 5.04 15.05
CA PHE A 103 -6.74 6.28 15.63
C PHE A 103 -7.73 5.90 16.73
N SER A 104 -7.37 6.16 17.99
CA SER A 104 -8.24 5.93 19.13
C SER A 104 -8.53 7.28 19.79
N LEU A 105 -9.77 7.74 19.68
CA LEU A 105 -10.25 8.83 20.51
C LEU A 105 -10.43 8.26 21.92
N LYS A 106 -9.49 8.59 22.81
CA LYS A 106 -9.56 8.20 24.22
C LYS A 106 -9.85 9.43 25.04
N ASN A 107 -10.86 9.32 25.88
CA ASN A 107 -11.12 10.31 26.90
C ASN A 107 -10.06 10.12 27.99
N GLU A 108 -9.11 11.05 28.08
CA GLU A 108 -8.10 11.03 29.13
C GLU A 108 -8.46 12.07 30.20
N THR A 109 -8.35 11.65 31.45
CA THR A 109 -8.52 12.52 32.60
C THR A 109 -7.25 13.32 32.79
N ALA A 110 -7.32 14.62 32.47
CA ALA A 110 -6.25 15.56 32.74
C ALA A 110 -6.60 16.42 33.96
N THR A 111 -5.64 16.62 34.84
CA THR A 111 -5.75 17.61 35.93
C THR A 111 -5.67 19.00 35.32
N GLN A 112 -6.78 19.75 35.40
CA GLN A 112 -6.81 21.16 35.02
C GLN A 112 -6.93 22.01 36.27
N PHE A 113 -6.21 23.12 36.31
CA PHE A 113 -6.33 24.10 37.38
C PHE A 113 -7.58 24.94 37.14
N MET A 114 -8.60 24.79 38.00
CA MET A 114 -9.84 25.57 37.94
C MET A 114 -10.16 26.10 39.33
N GLY A 115 -10.14 27.42 39.49
CA GLY A 115 -10.35 28.07 40.80
C GLY A 115 -9.17 27.86 41.75
N ASN A 116 -9.45 27.52 43.02
CA ASN A 116 -8.43 27.33 44.08
C ASN A 116 -7.91 25.88 44.17
N GLY A 117 -8.11 25.04 43.16
CA GLY A 117 -7.70 23.63 43.23
C GLY A 117 -7.54 22.92 41.89
N PHE A 118 -6.96 21.73 41.96
CA PHE A 118 -6.82 20.83 40.83
C PHE A 118 -8.09 19.97 40.70
N VAL A 119 -8.77 20.07 39.55
CA VAL A 119 -9.95 19.26 39.25
C VAL A 119 -9.62 18.34 38.08
N ASN A 120 -9.92 17.05 38.23
CA ASN A 120 -9.80 16.07 37.16
C ASN A 120 -10.94 16.27 36.17
N LYS A 121 -10.60 16.66 34.94
CA LYS A 121 -11.57 16.81 33.85
C LYS A 121 -11.30 15.80 32.75
N VAL A 122 -12.36 15.17 32.28
CA VAL A 122 -12.29 14.27 31.13
C VAL A 122 -12.15 15.12 29.87
N VAL A 123 -11.02 15.01 29.19
CA VAL A 123 -10.75 15.71 27.92
C VAL A 123 -10.69 14.67 26.81
N PRO A 124 -11.43 14.85 25.70
CA PRO A 124 -11.28 13.97 24.54
C PRO A 124 -9.87 14.16 23.97
N SER A 125 -9.07 13.10 23.99
CA SER A 125 -7.73 13.08 23.41
C SER A 125 -7.69 12.16 22.19
N LEU A 126 -6.88 12.53 21.20
CA LEU A 126 -6.64 11.73 20.01
C LEU A 126 -5.35 10.93 20.22
N SER A 127 -5.48 9.65 20.54
CA SER A 127 -4.34 8.76 20.71
C SER A 127 -4.05 8.04 19.40
N LEU A 128 -2.87 8.29 18.84
CA LEU A 128 -2.36 7.64 17.64
C LEU A 128 -1.40 6.53 18.07
N LYS A 129 -1.80 5.27 17.90
CA LYS A 129 -0.91 4.14 18.15
C LYS A 129 -0.21 3.75 16.85
N ILE A 130 1.05 4.15 16.71
CA ILE A 130 1.94 3.71 15.64
C ILE A 130 2.71 2.49 16.14
N ASN A 131 2.33 1.29 15.71
CA ASN A 131 3.19 0.12 15.84
C ASN A 131 4.21 0.14 14.69
N LEU A 132 5.46 0.52 14.99
CA LEU A 132 6.63 0.39 14.11
C LEU A 132 7.02 -1.11 13.96
#